data_AF-A0A0E4BWI9-F1
#
_entry.id   AF-A0A0E4BWI9-F1
#
_cell.length_a   1.000
_cell.length_b   1.000
_cell.length_c   1.000
_cell.angle_alpha   90.00
_cell.angle_beta   90.00
_cell.angle_gamma   90.00
#
_symmetry.space_group_name_H-M   'P 1'
#
loop_
_entity.id
_entity.type
_entity.pdbx_description
1 polymer ?
#
loop_
_entity_poly.entity_id
_entity_poly.type
_entity_poly.pdbx_seq_one_letter_code
_entity_poly.pdbx_strand_id
1 'polypeptide(L)'
;MFDNNRAFDEGWGIFECHGSQNGPWQLQKLDESPRLRNDLEAWRLVVDYANAGSDYHAKALQFLAEHNPLEHNCIIDTIMRRAVA
;
A
#
# COMPACT_ATOMS: atom_id res chain seq x y z
N MET A 1 2.03 -5.80 -14.26
CA MET A 1 3.00 -4.93 -13.58
C MET A 1 2.23 -3.78 -12.95
N PHE A 2 2.50 -3.47 -11.69
CA PHE A 2 1.97 -2.30 -11.00
C PHE A 2 2.67 -1.02 -11.49
N ASP A 3 1.97 0.12 -11.48
CA ASP A 3 2.50 1.44 -11.84
C ASP A 3 1.78 2.51 -11.01
N ASN A 4 2.51 3.55 -10.58
CA ASN A 4 2.06 4.56 -9.63
C ASN A 4 1.12 5.62 -10.22
N ASN A 5 0.97 5.72 -11.55
CA ASN A 5 0.19 6.80 -12.16
C ASN A 5 -1.23 6.93 -11.59
N ARG A 6 -1.93 5.81 -11.40
CA ARG A 6 -3.27 5.81 -10.79
C ARG A 6 -3.22 5.96 -9.26
N ALA A 7 -2.24 5.37 -8.59
CA ALA A 7 -2.06 5.52 -7.14
C ALA A 7 -1.95 7.00 -6.76
N PHE A 8 -1.23 7.79 -7.56
CA PHE A 8 -1.07 9.22 -7.32
C PHE A 8 -2.38 10.00 -7.37
N ASP A 9 -3.27 9.68 -8.32
CA ASP A 9 -4.61 10.27 -8.39
C ASP A 9 -5.47 9.92 -7.17
N GLU A 10 -5.22 8.76 -6.55
CA GLU A 10 -5.87 8.28 -5.33
C GLU A 10 -5.18 8.78 -4.04
N GLY A 11 -4.01 9.42 -4.16
CA GLY A 11 -3.27 10.03 -3.03
C GLY A 11 -2.29 9.11 -2.31
N TRP A 12 -1.88 8.00 -2.93
CA TRP A 12 -0.90 7.05 -2.39
C TRP A 12 0.11 6.62 -3.46
N GLY A 13 1.13 5.86 -3.08
CA GLY A 13 2.07 5.26 -4.03
C GLY A 13 2.94 4.20 -3.38
N ILE A 14 3.68 3.46 -4.21
CA ILE A 14 4.78 2.59 -3.77
C ILE A 14 6.10 3.25 -4.13
N PHE A 15 6.93 3.53 -3.13
CA PHE A 15 8.18 4.28 -3.29
C PHE A 15 9.39 3.41 -2.99
N GLU A 16 10.51 3.75 -3.64
CA GLU A 16 11.81 3.15 -3.34
C GLU A 16 12.45 3.88 -2.15
N CYS A 17 12.45 3.25 -0.98
CA CYS A 17 13.00 3.74 0.27
C CYS A 17 14.35 3.06 0.57
N HIS A 18 15.37 3.39 -0.24
CA HIS A 18 16.69 2.79 -0.11
C HIS A 18 17.28 2.96 1.31
N GLY A 19 17.71 1.85 1.92
CA GLY A 19 18.29 1.84 3.28
C GLY A 19 17.27 1.81 4.43
N SER A 20 15.96 1.78 4.13
CA SER A 20 14.92 1.59 5.15
C SER A 20 15.04 0.23 5.82
N GLN A 21 14.88 0.19 7.16
CA GLN A 21 14.81 -1.07 7.92
C GLN A 21 13.55 -1.89 7.59
N ASN A 22 12.56 -1.25 6.97
CA ASN A 22 11.30 -1.87 6.54
C ASN A 22 11.36 -2.35 5.08
N GLY A 23 12.56 -2.39 4.49
CA GLY A 23 12.77 -2.84 3.12
C GLY A 23 12.61 -1.73 2.07
N PRO A 24 13.00 -2.02 0.82
CA PRO A 24 13.20 -0.99 -0.20
C PRO A 24 11.91 -0.47 -0.84
N TRP A 25 10.82 -1.24 -0.85
CA TRP A 25 9.57 -0.83 -1.51
C TRP A 25 8.46 -0.68 -0.49
N GLN A 26 7.93 0.54 -0.34
CA GLN A 26 6.98 0.85 0.73
C GLN A 26 5.73 1.52 0.18
N LEU A 27 4.56 1.15 0.69
CA LEU A 27 3.29 1.77 0.31
C LEU A 27 3.02 2.92 1.27
N GLN A 28 2.94 4.13 0.73
CA GLN A 28 2.79 5.34 1.54
C GLN A 28 1.71 6.24 0.97
N LYS A 29 1.16 7.11 1.81
CA LYS A 29 0.40 8.28 1.35
C LYS A 29 1.36 9.20 0.56
N LEU A 30 0.81 9.89 -0.44
CA LEU A 30 1.49 11.03 -1.05
C LEU A 30 1.46 12.23 -0.11
N ASP A 31 2.62 12.73 0.31
CA ASP A 31 2.72 13.85 1.25
C ASP A 31 2.01 15.11 0.75
N GLU A 32 2.15 15.42 -0.54
CA GLU A 32 1.56 16.59 -1.20
C GLU A 32 0.04 16.46 -1.44
N SER A 33 -0.52 15.26 -1.27
CA SER A 33 -1.95 15.00 -1.51
C SER A 33 -2.76 15.05 -0.21
N PRO A 34 -3.82 15.88 -0.11
CA PRO A 34 -4.69 15.91 1.05
C PRO A 34 -5.76 14.80 1.05
N ARG A 35 -5.77 13.90 0.04
CA ARG A 35 -6.80 12.86 -0.13
C ARG A 35 -6.82 11.84 1.00
N LEU A 36 -5.64 11.55 1.57
CA LEU A 36 -5.45 10.61 2.66
C LEU A 36 -4.77 11.35 3.82
N ARG A 37 -5.07 10.93 5.05
CA ARG A 37 -4.51 11.55 6.26
C ARG A 37 -3.14 11.01 6.64
N ASN A 38 -2.88 9.73 6.38
CA ASN A 38 -1.66 9.03 6.75
C ASN A 38 -1.51 7.72 5.95
N ASP A 39 -0.37 7.04 6.10
CA ASP A 39 -0.07 5.77 5.42
C ASP A 39 -1.07 4.66 5.76
N LEU A 40 -1.62 4.66 6.97
CA LEU A 40 -2.61 3.67 7.36
C LEU A 40 -3.91 3.79 6.54
N GLU A 41 -4.34 5.01 6.20
CA GLU A 41 -5.47 5.20 5.29
C GLU A 41 -5.16 4.73 3.86
N ALA A 42 -3.91 4.90 3.40
CA ALA A 42 -3.46 4.34 2.12
C ALA A 42 -3.50 2.81 2.14
N TRP A 43 -2.96 2.19 3.20
CA TRP A 43 -2.99 0.73 3.37
C TRP A 43 -4.40 0.18 3.37
N ARG A 44 -5.32 0.82 4.12
CA ARG A 44 -6.72 0.38 4.17
C ARG A 44 -7.40 0.51 2.81
N LEU A 45 -7.21 1.63 2.12
CA LEU A 45 -7.77 1.83 0.78
C LEU A 45 -7.33 0.70 -0.16
N VAL A 46 -6.03 0.42 -0.24
CA VAL A 46 -5.52 -0.60 -1.16
C VAL A 46 -6.06 -2.00 -0.81
N VAL A 47 -6.06 -2.38 0.47
CA VAL A 47 -6.60 -3.68 0.90
C VAL A 47 -8.10 -3.79 0.64
N ASP A 48 -8.89 -2.77 0.99
CA ASP A 48 -10.34 -2.79 0.83
C ASP A 48 -10.73 -2.91 -0.65
N TYR A 49 -10.09 -2.13 -1.54
CA TYR A 49 -10.36 -2.21 -2.97
C TYR A 49 -9.87 -3.52 -3.60
N ALA A 50 -8.74 -4.07 -3.15
CA ALA A 50 -8.29 -5.38 -3.60
C ALA A 50 -9.31 -6.46 -3.21
N ASN A 51 -9.80 -6.44 -1.97
CA ASN A 51 -10.84 -7.36 -1.47
C ASN A 51 -12.18 -7.17 -2.21
N ALA A 52 -12.49 -5.95 -2.65
CA ALA A 52 -13.67 -5.66 -3.47
C ALA A 52 -13.51 -6.08 -4.95
N GLY A 53 -12.39 -6.71 -5.32
CA GLY A 53 -12.15 -7.24 -6.67
C GLY A 53 -11.39 -6.30 -7.60
N SER A 54 -10.69 -5.29 -7.07
CA SER A 54 -9.89 -4.39 -7.89
C SER A 54 -8.53 -5.00 -8.27
N ASP A 55 -8.40 -5.40 -9.53
CA ASP A 55 -7.14 -5.92 -10.09
C ASP A 55 -5.93 -5.00 -9.92
N TYR A 56 -6.15 -3.67 -9.95
CA TYR A 56 -5.08 -2.69 -9.82
C TYR A 56 -4.46 -2.73 -8.43
N HIS A 57 -5.30 -2.71 -7.40
CA HIS A 57 -4.89 -2.75 -5.99
C HIS A 57 -4.32 -4.12 -5.62
N ALA A 58 -4.91 -5.20 -6.14
CA ALA A 58 -4.35 -6.54 -5.99
C ALA A 58 -2.93 -6.65 -6.57
N LYS A 59 -2.68 -6.03 -7.74
CA LYS A 59 -1.32 -5.96 -8.33
C LYS A 59 -0.35 -5.12 -7.49
N ALA A 60 -0.81 -4.09 -6.79
CA ALA A 60 0.01 -3.32 -5.86
C ALA A 60 0.48 -4.18 -4.68
N LEU A 61 -0.45 -4.93 -4.08
CA LEU A 61 -0.12 -5.89 -3.01
C LEU A 61 0.78 -7.01 -3.52
N GLN A 62 0.54 -7.53 -4.73
CA GLN A 62 1.40 -8.53 -5.35
C GLN A 62 2.83 -8.00 -5.55
N PHE A 63 2.99 -6.76 -6.03
CA PHE A 63 4.29 -6.14 -6.18
C PHE A 63 5.05 -6.09 -4.83
N LEU A 64 4.37 -5.71 -3.75
CA LEU A 64 4.98 -5.71 -2.41
C LEU A 64 5.31 -7.14 -1.96
N ALA A 65 4.44 -8.12 -2.20
CA ALA A 65 4.71 -9.52 -1.86
C ALA A 65 5.95 -10.07 -2.59
N GLU A 66 6.23 -9.61 -3.81
CA GLU A 66 7.38 -10.03 -4.62
C GLU A 66 8.67 -9.27 -4.27
N HIS A 67 8.57 -7.96 -3.98
CA HIS A 67 9.73 -7.07 -3.87
C HIS A 67 10.03 -6.57 -2.46
N ASN A 68 9.06 -6.60 -1.55
CA ASN A 68 9.24 -6.32 -0.13
C ASN A 68 8.20 -7.05 0.75
N PRO A 69 8.37 -8.37 0.97
CA PRO A 69 7.43 -9.17 1.75
C PRO A 69 7.21 -8.67 3.18
N LEU A 70 8.18 -7.95 3.75
CA LEU A 70 8.07 -7.37 5.09
C LEU A 70 7.00 -6.28 5.13
N GLU A 71 7.03 -5.34 4.17
CA GLU A 71 5.99 -4.31 4.02
C GLU A 71 4.63 -4.95 3.76
N HIS A 72 4.55 -5.91 2.82
CA HIS A 72 3.30 -6.62 2.51
C HIS A 72 2.68 -7.26 3.77
N ASN A 73 3.47 -8.02 4.52
CA ASN A 73 2.99 -8.69 5.73
C ASN A 73 2.58 -7.69 6.81
N CYS A 74 3.32 -6.58 6.97
CA CYS A 74 2.96 -5.52 7.90
C CYS A 74 1.59 -4.91 7.57
N ILE A 75 1.33 -4.63 6.29
CA ILE A 75 0.04 -4.11 5.81
C ILE A 75 -1.09 -5.10 6.13
N ILE A 76 -0.96 -6.36 5.68
CA ILE A 76 -2.00 -7.37 5.85
C ILE A 76 -2.30 -7.61 7.34
N ASP A 77 -1.28 -7.79 8.18
CA ASP A 77 -1.45 -7.99 9.62
C ASP A 77 -2.12 -6.78 10.28
N THR A 78 -1.71 -5.56 9.92
CA THR A 78 -2.23 -4.34 10.52
C THR A 78 -3.70 -4.13 10.17
N ILE A 79 -4.08 -4.36 8.91
CA ILE A 79 -5.46 -4.18 8.46
C ILE A 79 -6.36 -5.31 8.98
N MET A 80 -5.91 -6.57 8.92
CA MET A 80 -6.71 -7.72 9.37
C MET A 80 -6.93 -7.74 10.88
N ARG A 81 -5.93 -7.37 11.69
CA ARG A 81 -6.11 -7.25 13.16
C ARG A 81 -7.15 -6.21 13.55
N ARG A 82 -7.35 -5.17 12.72
CA ARG A 82 -8.32 -4.10 12.95
C ARG A 82 -9.72 -4.42 12.41
N ALA A 83 -9.89 -5.49 11.62
CA ALA A 83 -11.20 -5.96 11.17
C ALA A 83 -11.92 -6.84 12.21
N VAL A 84 -11.20 -7.33 13.23
CA VAL A 84 -11.70 -8.23 14.29
C VAL A 84 -11.88 -7.51 15.64
N ALA A 85 -11.81 -6.17 15.65
CA ALA A 85 -11.93 -5.32 16.85
C ALA A 85 -13.20 -4.46 16.81
#